data_AF-A0A4R8T0R9-F1
#
_entry.id   AF-A0A4R8T0R9-F1
#
_cell.length_a   1.000
_cell.length_b   1.000
_cell.length_c   1.000
_cell.angle_alpha   90.00
_cell.angle_beta   90.00
_cell.angle_gamma   90.00
#
_symmetry.space_group_name_H-M   'P 1'
#
loop_
_entity.id
_entity.type
_entity.pdbx_description
1 polymer ?
#
loop_
_entity_poly.entity_id
_entity_poly.type
_entity_poly.pdbx_seq_one_letter_code
_entity_poly.pdbx_strand_id
1 'polypeptide(L)'
;MSPTYHKQMYGKGDVPEMDTLSDFALYAWRDACFVKGVDPKELKVVFRTGVSYGPAFKTVMEALEKAGHDQVPRWEERIVLPMTEDPGRAVLGTLHGAGVAWMLIQHKDIFGKKKIKEVAVFGQFPFDLKQVSTEVFLNLRFTIEDA
;
A
#
# COMPACT_ATOMS: atom_id res chain seq x y z
N MET A 1 4.82 4.26 -14.65
CA MET A 1 4.94 5.32 -15.67
C MET A 1 4.11 6.51 -15.21
N SER A 2 4.64 7.73 -15.24
CA SER A 2 3.88 8.92 -14.85
C SER A 2 3.04 9.45 -16.03
N PRO A 3 1.93 10.16 -15.77
CA PRO A 3 1.16 10.85 -16.80
C PRO A 3 2.03 11.80 -17.66
N THR A 4 3.02 12.46 -17.04
CA THR A 4 4.00 13.32 -17.72
C THR A 4 4.89 12.54 -18.69
N TYR A 5 5.39 11.36 -18.29
CA TYR A 5 6.14 10.47 -19.19
C TYR A 5 5.29 10.04 -20.39
N HIS A 6 4.01 9.70 -20.17
CA HIS A 6 3.08 9.37 -21.26
C HIS A 6 2.81 10.57 -22.18
N LYS A 7 2.62 11.78 -21.64
CA LYS A 7 2.44 13.00 -22.45
C LYS A 7 3.68 13.28 -23.30
N GLN A 8 4.87 13.13 -22.72
CA GLN A 8 6.14 13.32 -23.44
C GLN A 8 6.34 12.28 -24.55
N MET A 9 5.94 11.03 -24.32
CA MET A 9 6.10 9.93 -25.29
C MET A 9 5.05 9.96 -26.42
N TYR A 10 3.80 10.33 -26.13
CA TYR A 10 2.66 10.16 -27.05
C TYR A 10 2.02 11.47 -27.51
N GLY A 11 2.36 12.62 -26.92
CA GLY A 11 1.89 13.94 -27.35
C GLY A 11 0.38 14.18 -27.25
N LYS A 12 -0.35 13.35 -26.48
CA LYS A 12 -1.81 13.41 -26.34
C LYS A 12 -2.23 13.53 -24.87
N GLY A 13 -3.27 14.33 -24.64
CA GLY A 13 -3.93 14.53 -23.34
C GLY A 13 -3.47 15.80 -22.60
N ASP A 14 -4.37 16.36 -21.80
CA ASP A 14 -4.01 17.30 -20.75
C ASP A 14 -3.73 16.52 -19.46
N VAL A 15 -2.57 16.81 -18.87
CA VAL A 15 -2.18 16.25 -17.58
C VAL A 15 -2.46 17.38 -16.59
N PRO A 16 -3.48 17.26 -15.72
CA PRO A 16 -3.64 18.21 -14.63
C PRO A 16 -2.35 18.25 -13.79
N GLU A 17 -2.06 19.36 -13.13
CA GLU A 17 -0.94 19.47 -12.18
C GLU A 17 -1.20 18.56 -10.97
N MET A 18 -1.00 17.26 -11.18
CA MET A 18 -1.13 16.18 -10.23
C MET A 18 0.12 15.32 -10.42
N ASP A 19 1.18 15.73 -9.73
CA ASP A 19 2.52 15.21 -10.00
C ASP A 19 2.83 13.94 -9.20
N THR A 20 1.98 13.57 -8.22
CA THR A 20 2.26 12.44 -7.32
C THR A 20 1.12 11.42 -7.26
N LEU A 21 1.48 10.14 -7.05
CA LEU A 21 0.52 9.06 -6.84
C LEU A 21 -0.31 9.26 -5.56
N SER A 22 0.24 9.96 -4.56
CA SER A 22 -0.46 10.34 -3.33
C SER A 22 -1.64 11.27 -3.62
N ASP A 23 -1.48 12.23 -4.55
CA ASP A 23 -2.58 13.12 -4.95
C ASP A 23 -3.73 12.32 -5.55
N PHE A 24 -3.46 11.40 -6.50
CA PHE A 24 -4.49 10.55 -7.08
C PHE A 24 -5.23 9.70 -6.03
N ALA A 25 -4.50 9.13 -5.08
CA ALA A 25 -5.08 8.34 -3.99
C ALA A 25 -5.94 9.20 -3.06
N LEU A 26 -5.49 10.42 -2.75
CA LEU A 26 -6.25 11.41 -1.98
C LEU A 26 -7.56 11.77 -2.69
N TYR A 27 -7.52 12.12 -3.98
CA TYR A 27 -8.71 12.52 -4.71
C TYR A 27 -9.73 11.38 -4.77
N ALA A 28 -9.30 10.16 -5.07
CA ALA A 28 -10.18 8.99 -5.06
C ALA A 28 -10.86 8.79 -3.70
N TRP A 29 -10.12 8.96 -2.60
CA TRP A 29 -10.68 8.87 -1.26
C TRP A 29 -11.64 10.01 -0.94
N ARG A 30 -11.27 11.26 -1.27
CA ARG A 30 -12.09 12.45 -1.02
C ARG A 30 -13.41 12.40 -1.78
N ASP A 31 -13.38 11.97 -3.03
CA ASP A 31 -14.60 11.85 -3.85
C ASP A 31 -15.53 10.77 -3.28
N ALA A 32 -14.99 9.65 -2.81
CA ALA A 32 -15.78 8.63 -2.12
C ALA A 32 -16.39 9.17 -0.81
N CYS A 33 -15.61 9.94 -0.04
CA CYS A 33 -16.08 10.60 1.18
C CYS A 33 -17.21 11.58 0.91
N PHE A 34 -17.08 12.41 -0.14
CA PHE A 34 -18.12 13.35 -0.57
C PHE A 34 -19.42 12.63 -0.89
N VAL A 35 -19.36 11.54 -1.68
CA VAL A 35 -20.54 10.74 -2.04
C VAL A 35 -21.18 10.06 -0.82
N LYS A 36 -20.38 9.69 0.18
CA LYS A 36 -20.85 8.98 1.38
C LYS A 36 -21.17 9.89 2.57
N GLY A 37 -20.90 11.20 2.47
CA GLY A 37 -21.07 12.14 3.58
C GLY A 37 -20.18 11.84 4.79
N VAL A 38 -18.98 11.30 4.55
CA VAL A 38 -18.01 10.93 5.59
C VAL A 38 -16.86 11.93 5.59
N ASP A 39 -16.32 12.24 6.77
CA ASP A 39 -15.12 13.09 6.88
C ASP A 39 -13.89 12.32 6.32
N PRO A 40 -13.10 12.90 5.39
CA PRO A 40 -11.86 12.31 4.91
C PRO A 40 -10.88 11.85 6.01
N LYS A 41 -10.96 12.42 7.22
CA LYS A 41 -10.19 11.99 8.41
C LYS A 41 -10.51 10.59 8.88
N GLU A 42 -11.66 10.02 8.50
CA GLU A 42 -12.07 8.67 8.86
C GLU A 42 -11.37 7.57 8.04
N LEU A 43 -10.27 7.89 7.34
CA LEU A 43 -9.44 6.90 6.65
C LEU A 43 -8.84 5.91 7.65
N LYS A 44 -9.33 4.67 7.63
CA LYS A 44 -8.88 3.59 8.54
C LYS A 44 -8.03 2.53 7.87
N VAL A 45 -8.17 2.34 6.56
CA VAL A 45 -7.54 1.24 5.84
C VAL A 45 -7.13 1.68 4.44
N VAL A 46 -5.95 1.24 4.00
CA VAL A 46 -5.49 1.36 2.60
C VAL A 46 -5.08 -0.01 2.08
N PHE A 47 -5.63 -0.41 0.93
CA PHE A 47 -5.23 -1.63 0.23
C PHE A 47 -4.21 -1.33 -0.88
N ARG A 48 -3.19 -2.18 -0.97
CA ARG A 48 -2.28 -2.27 -2.13
C ARG A 48 -2.37 -3.70 -2.64
N THR A 49 -3.11 -3.89 -3.71
CA THR A 49 -3.37 -5.20 -4.31
C THR A 49 -2.48 -5.45 -5.52
N GLY A 50 -2.23 -6.71 -5.87
CA GLY A 50 -1.49 -7.05 -7.08
C GLY A 50 0.00 -6.67 -7.03
N VAL A 51 0.62 -6.71 -5.84
CA VAL A 51 2.04 -6.39 -5.68
C VAL A 51 2.87 -7.50 -6.31
N SER A 52 3.56 -7.17 -7.41
CA SER A 52 4.49 -8.04 -8.14
C SER A 52 5.86 -7.39 -8.37
N TYR A 53 6.04 -6.14 -7.97
CA TYR A 53 7.32 -5.45 -8.15
C TYR A 53 8.42 -6.14 -7.35
N GLY A 54 9.39 -6.74 -8.04
CA GLY A 54 10.37 -7.67 -7.48
C GLY A 54 11.02 -7.23 -6.16
N PRO A 55 11.58 -6.01 -6.05
CA PRO A 55 12.18 -5.54 -4.81
C PRO A 55 11.20 -5.50 -3.63
N ALA A 56 10.01 -4.92 -3.81
CA ALA A 56 9.02 -4.85 -2.74
C ALA A 56 8.48 -6.24 -2.39
N PHE A 57 8.23 -7.07 -3.41
CA PHE A 57 7.78 -8.44 -3.24
C PHE A 57 8.78 -9.24 -2.39
N LYS A 58 10.06 -9.19 -2.75
CA LYS A 58 11.15 -9.85 -2.03
C LYS A 58 11.26 -9.36 -0.58
N THR A 59 11.21 -8.05 -0.35
CA THR A 59 11.25 -7.49 1.02
C THR A 59 10.08 -7.98 1.87
N VAL A 60 8.86 -8.06 1.30
CA VAL A 60 7.70 -8.60 2.03
C VAL A 60 7.91 -10.08 2.38
N MET A 61 8.43 -10.88 1.44
CA MET A 61 8.73 -12.30 1.74
C MET A 61 9.79 -12.46 2.82
N GLU A 62 10.89 -11.71 2.76
CA GLU A 62 11.94 -11.74 3.78
C GLU A 62 11.40 -11.30 5.16
N ALA A 63 10.47 -10.34 5.19
CA ALA A 63 9.80 -9.93 6.42
C ALA A 63 8.92 -11.06 6.99
N LEU A 64 8.19 -11.79 6.14
CA LEU A 64 7.40 -12.95 6.57
C LEU A 64 8.28 -14.08 7.08
N GLU A 65 9.38 -14.40 6.38
CA GLU A 65 10.34 -15.43 6.82
C GLU A 65 10.96 -15.08 8.18
N LYS A 66 11.38 -13.82 8.37
CA LYS A 66 11.91 -13.34 9.66
C LYS A 66 10.88 -13.35 10.79
N ALA A 67 9.59 -13.21 10.46
CA ALA A 67 8.49 -13.36 11.40
C ALA A 67 8.13 -14.83 11.69
N GLY A 68 8.84 -15.80 11.09
CA GLY A 68 8.65 -17.23 11.33
C GLY A 68 7.57 -17.88 10.45
N HIS A 69 7.16 -17.22 9.37
CA HIS A 69 6.19 -17.77 8.41
C HIS A 69 6.91 -18.39 7.20
N ASP A 70 6.36 -19.47 6.68
CA ASP A 70 6.87 -20.21 5.53
C ASP A 70 6.04 -20.00 4.25
N GLN A 71 4.83 -19.46 4.39
CA GLN A 71 3.89 -19.23 3.31
C GLN A 71 3.23 -17.85 3.40
N VAL A 72 2.74 -17.39 2.26
CA VAL A 72 1.75 -16.32 2.17
C VAL A 72 0.37 -16.98 2.18
N PRO A 73 -0.51 -16.69 3.16
CA PRO A 73 -1.82 -17.31 3.25
C PRO A 73 -2.87 -16.55 2.44
N ARG A 74 -4.09 -17.09 2.40
CA ARG A 74 -5.29 -16.40 1.91
C ARG A 74 -5.75 -15.31 2.89
N TRP A 75 -6.72 -14.50 2.48
CA TRP A 75 -7.23 -13.36 3.27
C TRP A 75 -7.74 -13.74 4.67
N GLU A 76 -8.42 -14.86 4.79
CA GLU A 76 -9.02 -15.35 6.04
C GLU A 76 -7.94 -15.59 7.11
N GLU A 77 -6.74 -15.97 6.66
CA GLU A 77 -5.58 -16.37 7.46
C GLU A 77 -4.43 -15.35 7.35
N ARG A 78 -4.71 -14.15 6.83
CA ARG A 78 -3.72 -13.09 6.58
C ARG A 78 -2.77 -12.90 7.77
N ILE A 79 -1.49 -12.70 7.46
CA ILE A 79 -0.46 -12.43 8.47
C ILE A 79 -0.45 -10.93 8.77
N VAL A 80 -0.58 -10.56 10.04
CA VAL A 80 -0.55 -9.17 10.48
C VAL A 80 0.82 -8.85 11.07
N LEU A 81 1.53 -7.89 10.47
CA LEU A 81 2.83 -7.42 10.90
C LEU A 81 2.69 -6.02 11.54
N PRO A 82 2.93 -5.87 12.85
CA PRO A 82 2.89 -4.57 13.51
C PRO A 82 4.02 -3.64 13.05
N MET A 83 3.74 -2.34 12.89
CA MET A 83 4.78 -1.34 12.54
C MET A 83 5.77 -1.08 13.68
N THR A 84 5.52 -1.62 14.86
CA THR A 84 6.40 -1.60 16.03
C THR A 84 7.52 -2.64 15.97
N GLU A 85 7.45 -3.59 15.04
CA GLU A 85 8.40 -4.69 14.88
C GLU A 85 9.15 -4.61 13.55
N ASP A 86 10.33 -5.26 13.48
CA ASP A 86 11.20 -5.20 12.30
C ASP A 86 10.54 -5.71 11.02
N PRO A 87 9.76 -6.81 11.01
CA PRO A 87 9.03 -7.24 9.82
C PRO A 87 8.06 -6.17 9.29
N GLY A 88 7.28 -5.53 10.17
CA GLY A 88 6.36 -4.47 9.76
C GLY A 88 7.10 -3.24 9.26
N ARG A 89 8.18 -2.83 9.94
CA ARG A 89 9.06 -1.73 9.49
C ARG A 89 9.70 -2.00 8.13
N ALA A 90 10.10 -3.25 7.86
CA ALA A 90 10.65 -3.63 6.56
C ALA A 90 9.61 -3.44 5.44
N VAL A 91 8.36 -3.87 5.66
CA VAL A 91 7.27 -3.65 4.70
C VAL A 91 6.95 -2.16 4.54
N LEU A 92 6.99 -1.38 5.62
CA LEU A 92 6.82 0.07 5.59
C LEU A 92 7.85 0.77 4.71
N GLY A 93 9.10 0.29 4.72
CA GLY A 93 10.19 0.81 3.90
C GLY A 93 10.08 0.50 2.40
N THR A 94 9.18 -0.40 1.99
CA THR A 94 8.94 -0.66 0.56
C THR A 94 8.24 0.52 -0.12
N LEU A 95 8.26 0.59 -1.46
CA LEU A 95 7.50 1.61 -2.18
C LEU A 95 6.00 1.61 -1.83
N HIS A 96 5.43 0.44 -1.47
CA HIS A 96 4.02 0.32 -1.15
C HIS A 96 3.70 0.88 0.24
N GLY A 97 4.57 0.64 1.22
CA GLY A 97 4.45 1.25 2.55
C GLY A 97 4.76 2.75 2.53
N ALA A 98 5.89 3.12 1.92
CA ALA A 98 6.33 4.50 1.79
C ALA A 98 5.31 5.38 1.05
N GLY A 99 4.67 4.85 -0.01
CA GLY A 99 3.61 5.57 -0.72
C GLY A 99 2.41 5.90 0.15
N VAL A 100 1.99 4.98 1.03
CA VAL A 100 0.91 5.25 2.00
C VAL A 100 1.36 6.28 3.02
N ALA A 101 2.58 6.15 3.55
CA ALA A 101 3.14 7.11 4.50
C ALA A 101 3.23 8.53 3.90
N TRP A 102 3.66 8.66 2.65
CA TRP A 102 3.73 9.94 1.94
C TRP A 102 2.37 10.58 1.74
N MET A 103 1.35 9.82 1.34
CA MET A 103 -0.01 10.31 1.25
C MET A 103 -0.49 10.90 2.59
N LEU A 104 -0.25 10.21 3.71
CA LEU A 104 -0.64 10.71 5.03
C LEU A 104 0.16 11.94 5.46
N ILE A 105 1.46 11.98 5.15
CA ILE A 105 2.36 13.06 5.57
C ILE A 105 2.12 14.34 4.77
N GLN A 106 1.88 14.23 3.47
CA GLN A 106 1.69 15.37 2.58
C GLN A 106 0.32 16.03 2.76
N HIS A 107 -0.69 15.29 3.20
CA HIS A 107 -2.08 15.76 3.31
C HIS A 107 -2.58 15.77 4.76
N LYS A 108 -1.73 16.16 5.72
CA LYS A 108 -2.06 16.22 7.16
C LYS A 108 -3.15 17.26 7.48
N ASP A 109 -3.30 18.28 6.65
CA ASP A 109 -4.39 19.25 6.72
C ASP A 109 -5.76 18.60 6.48
N ILE A 110 -5.80 17.58 5.61
CA ILE A 110 -7.00 16.81 5.30
C ILE A 110 -7.16 15.67 6.30
N PHE A 111 -6.15 14.82 6.46
CA PHE A 111 -6.24 13.60 7.26
C PHE A 111 -6.08 13.84 8.77
N GLY A 112 -5.51 14.96 9.19
CA GLY A 112 -4.98 15.11 10.55
C GLY A 112 -3.66 14.35 10.74
N LYS A 113 -3.25 14.20 12.01
CA LYS A 113 -2.05 13.43 12.35
C LYS A 113 -2.39 11.94 12.41
N LYS A 114 -1.94 11.20 11.41
CA LYS A 114 -2.15 9.75 11.29
C LYS A 114 -0.84 8.98 11.38
N LYS A 115 -0.93 7.73 11.82
CA LYS A 115 0.16 6.75 11.75
C LYS A 115 -0.36 5.41 11.21
N ILE A 116 0.54 4.65 10.61
CA ILE A 116 0.25 3.29 10.16
C ILE A 116 0.52 2.36 11.34
N LYS A 117 -0.49 1.59 11.74
CA LYS A 117 -0.41 0.68 12.89
C LYS A 117 0.24 -0.66 12.52
N GLU A 118 -0.20 -1.23 11.42
CA GLU A 118 0.13 -2.60 11.00
C GLU A 118 -0.12 -2.76 9.50
N VAL A 119 0.43 -3.83 8.94
CA VAL A 119 0.12 -4.30 7.59
C VAL A 119 -0.32 -5.76 7.66
N ALA A 120 -1.44 -6.09 7.03
CA ALA A 120 -1.82 -7.46 6.78
C ALA A 120 -1.33 -7.89 5.38
N VAL A 121 -0.69 -9.05 5.30
CA VAL A 121 -0.14 -9.65 4.07
C VAL A 121 -0.91 -10.91 3.73
N PHE A 122 -1.35 -11.02 2.48
CA PHE A 122 -2.13 -12.16 1.99
C PHE A 122 -2.05 -12.29 0.46
N GLY A 123 -2.22 -13.51 -0.05
CA GLY A 123 -2.32 -13.83 -1.47
C GLY A 123 -3.78 -14.05 -1.88
N GLN A 124 -4.00 -14.15 -3.20
CA GLN A 124 -5.28 -14.67 -3.73
C GLN A 124 -5.44 -16.16 -3.40
N PHE A 125 -4.34 -16.90 -3.47
CA PHE A 125 -4.22 -18.29 -3.04
C PHE A 125 -2.99 -18.41 -2.13
N PRO A 126 -2.95 -19.42 -1.24
CA PRO A 126 -1.75 -19.69 -0.46
C PRO A 126 -0.57 -20.07 -1.36
N PHE A 127 0.64 -19.62 -1.03
CA PHE A 127 1.86 -20.04 -1.71
C PHE A 127 3.09 -20.00 -0.79
N ASP A 128 4.02 -20.93 -0.99
CA ASP A 128 5.25 -21.03 -0.23
C ASP A 128 6.25 -19.93 -0.59
N LEU A 129 6.90 -19.35 0.42
CA LEU A 129 7.94 -18.32 0.23
C LEU A 129 9.15 -18.82 -0.56
N LYS A 130 9.36 -20.14 -0.58
CA LYS A 130 10.48 -20.80 -1.28
C LYS A 130 10.15 -21.30 -2.68
N GLN A 131 8.87 -21.31 -3.07
CA GLN A 131 8.40 -21.83 -4.37
C GLN A 131 7.51 -20.80 -5.09
N VAL A 132 8.07 -19.61 -5.28
CA VAL A 132 7.35 -18.49 -5.92
C VAL A 132 7.31 -18.69 -7.43
N SER A 133 6.12 -18.91 -7.99
CA SER A 133 5.89 -18.86 -9.44
C SER A 133 5.77 -17.41 -9.92
N THR A 134 5.91 -17.17 -11.22
CA THR A 134 5.71 -15.84 -11.81
C THR A 134 4.25 -15.37 -11.82
N GLU A 135 3.30 -16.18 -11.35
CA GLU A 135 1.86 -15.95 -11.45
C GLU A 135 1.21 -15.52 -10.12
N VAL A 136 1.99 -15.43 -9.04
CA VAL A 136 1.46 -15.02 -7.73
C VAL A 136 1.64 -13.54 -7.45
N PHE A 137 0.66 -12.96 -6.76
CA PHE A 137 0.66 -11.57 -6.33
C PHE A 137 0.46 -11.47 -4.83
N LEU A 138 1.16 -10.52 -4.20
CA LEU A 138 0.92 -10.14 -2.82
C LEU A 138 -0.16 -9.06 -2.74
N ASN A 139 -0.94 -9.08 -1.67
CA ASN A 139 -1.84 -8.01 -1.29
C ASN A 139 -1.47 -7.52 0.11
N LEU A 140 -1.51 -6.21 0.28
CA LEU A 140 -1.18 -5.54 1.54
C LEU A 140 -2.39 -4.72 1.97
N ARG A 141 -2.75 -4.82 3.25
CA ARG A 141 -3.74 -3.96 3.89
C ARG A 141 -3.08 -3.20 5.04
N PHE A 142 -2.89 -1.91 4.86
CA PHE A 142 -2.39 -1.02 5.91
C PHE A 142 -3.54 -0.54 6.78
N THR A 143 -3.42 -0.70 8.10
CA THR A 143 -4.37 -0.15 9.07
C THR A 143 -3.84 1.18 9.59
N ILE A 144 -4.70 2.20 9.63
CA ILE A 144 -4.34 3.58 9.99
C ILE A 144 -5.10 3.98 11.25
N GLU A 145 -4.40 4.63 12.17
CA GLU A 145 -4.98 5.22 13.39
C GLU A 145 -4.46 6.64 13.61
N ASP A 146 -5.11 7.38 14.50
CA ASP A 146 -4.62 8.69 14.93
C ASP A 146 -3.28 8.55 15.66
N ALA A 147 -2.37 9.50 15.42
CA ALA A 147 -1.02 9.51 15.95
C ALA A 147 -0.93 10.14 17.35
#